data_AF-A0A7S2E4Q7-F1
#
_entry.id   AF-A0A7S2E4Q7-F1
#
_cell.length_a   1.000
_cell.length_b   1.000
_cell.length_c   1.000
_cell.angle_alpha   90.00
_cell.angle_beta   90.00
_cell.angle_gamma   90.00
#
_symmetry.space_group_name_H-M   'P 1'
#
loop_
_entity.id
_entity.type
_entity.pdbx_description
1 polymer ?
#
loop_
_entity_poly.entity_id
_entity_poly.type
_entity_poly.pdbx_seq_one_letter_code
_entity_poly.pdbx_strand_id
1 'polypeptide(L)'
;FRKVKEAHDYLIENIKVKGERGDVERPFDAKIKGIRTMLREGAKSLFERQQYDKLGTLLFRLDDLKMLDDLVVPSLNHTNIIDEIKELIQGYVKQARVDVDSNWSSRDYRALNENISDLKEMEKHLKAYPDIYSSSWNSGIVLKVEKEIEELGLRACSYLSSHISAKENRDNFRRCFLDMGHVLVELPFFKDITKSVMCDVLESCLVHDWGYSFLFEFGLCLQRGDESESEIDSQVAQLIVAEFSHFKEVLTMVWNEETSQKPAEDTVHSIRGQYRKGESMGELQIDRDGLLESFQSFEAQYKKLLGEYINPNADVKALIQKTAAIANKLKPLSCDSGWNEEVKGQIPYILA
;
A
#
# COMPACT_ATOMS: atom_id res chain seq x y z
N PHE A 1 18.11 61.51 -20.82
CA PHE A 1 18.35 61.43 -22.27
C PHE A 1 19.75 61.86 -22.69
N ARG A 2 20.24 63.07 -22.38
CA ARG A 2 21.60 63.52 -22.76
C ARG A 2 22.73 62.63 -22.22
N LYS A 3 22.69 62.28 -20.92
CA LYS A 3 23.67 61.37 -20.29
C LYS A 3 23.62 59.92 -20.81
N VAL A 4 22.45 59.48 -21.30
CA VAL A 4 22.28 58.14 -21.89
C VAL A 4 22.85 58.11 -23.29
N LYS A 5 22.68 59.20 -24.05
CA LYS A 5 23.28 59.39 -25.37
C LYS A 5 24.81 59.49 -25.25
N GLU A 6 25.33 60.24 -24.29
CA GLU A 6 26.77 60.35 -24.02
C GLU A 6 27.39 59.00 -23.62
N ALA A 7 26.70 58.20 -22.80
CA ALA A 7 27.16 56.84 -22.46
C ALA A 7 27.10 55.87 -23.65
N HIS A 8 26.08 55.99 -24.50
CA HIS A 8 25.93 55.19 -25.71
C HIS A 8 27.00 55.53 -26.76
N ASP A 9 27.24 56.83 -26.98
CA ASP A 9 28.23 57.34 -27.92
C ASP A 9 29.65 56.94 -27.45
N TYR A 10 29.92 57.00 -26.14
CA TYR A 10 31.19 56.55 -25.55
C TYR A 10 31.42 55.03 -25.67
N LEU A 11 30.36 54.21 -25.58
CA LEU A 11 30.43 52.77 -25.81
C LEU A 11 30.70 52.45 -27.28
N ILE A 12 30.02 53.13 -28.22
CA ILE A 12 30.25 52.95 -29.67
C ILE A 12 31.66 53.39 -30.08
N GLU A 13 32.16 54.52 -29.56
CA GLU A 13 33.53 54.99 -29.83
C GLU A 13 34.57 54.00 -29.32
N ASN A 14 34.41 53.46 -28.11
CA ASN A 14 35.33 52.44 -27.59
C ASN A 14 35.28 51.11 -28.36
N ILE A 15 34.13 50.74 -28.92
CA ILE A 15 33.99 49.57 -29.79
C ILE A 15 34.69 49.82 -31.14
N LYS A 16 34.58 51.02 -31.71
CA LYS A 16 35.23 51.39 -32.99
C LYS A 16 36.75 51.54 -32.88
N VAL A 17 37.26 52.11 -31.78
CA VAL A 17 38.70 52.28 -31.55
C VAL A 17 39.40 50.94 -31.24
N LYS A 18 38.68 49.94 -30.74
CA LYS A 18 39.21 48.59 -30.46
C LYS A 18 39.05 47.59 -31.61
N GLY A 19 38.51 48.02 -32.76
CA GLY A 19 38.28 47.19 -33.95
C GLY A 19 39.52 46.55 -34.57
N GLU A 20 40.74 46.87 -34.11
CA GLU A 20 42.00 46.29 -34.59
C GLU A 20 42.70 45.35 -33.59
N ARG A 21 42.16 45.13 -32.38
CA ARG A 21 42.71 44.15 -31.42
C ARG A 21 41.62 43.20 -30.95
N GLY A 22 41.54 42.04 -31.60
CA GLY A 22 40.57 40.98 -31.35
C GLY A 22 40.65 40.25 -30.00
N ASP A 23 41.11 40.89 -28.91
CA ASP A 23 41.34 40.22 -27.62
C ASP A 23 41.20 41.14 -26.39
N VAL A 24 40.44 42.24 -26.49
CA VAL A 24 40.22 43.13 -25.33
C VAL A 24 38.88 42.83 -24.68
N GLU A 25 38.92 42.23 -23.48
CA GLU A 25 37.77 41.99 -22.59
C GLU A 25 36.84 43.21 -22.56
N ARG A 26 35.56 42.98 -22.87
CA ARG A 26 34.52 44.03 -22.85
C ARG A 26 33.99 44.22 -21.43
N PRO A 27 33.46 45.42 -21.10
CA PRO A 27 32.78 45.63 -19.83
C PRO A 27 31.67 44.59 -19.66
N PHE A 28 31.62 43.93 -18.51
CA PHE A 28 30.65 42.88 -18.16
C PHE A 28 30.89 41.48 -18.75
N ASP A 29 31.96 41.24 -19.51
CA ASP A 29 32.29 39.90 -20.04
C ASP A 29 32.29 38.83 -18.95
N ALA A 30 32.91 39.09 -17.80
CA ALA A 30 32.93 38.15 -16.67
C ALA A 30 31.52 37.84 -16.13
N LYS A 31 30.62 38.83 -16.10
CA LYS A 31 29.23 38.63 -15.63
C LYS A 31 28.39 37.87 -16.65
N ILE A 32 28.54 38.18 -17.93
CA ILE A 32 27.78 37.52 -19.00
C ILE A 32 28.28 36.08 -19.21
N LYS A 33 29.61 35.85 -19.15
CA LYS A 33 30.20 34.49 -19.14
C LYS A 33 29.74 33.67 -17.92
N GLY A 34 29.50 34.32 -16.78
CA GLY A 34 28.96 33.69 -15.57
C GLY A 34 27.49 33.24 -15.65
N ILE A 35 26.74 33.70 -16.66
CA ILE A 35 25.32 33.33 -16.83
C ILE A 35 25.16 31.82 -16.99
N ARG A 36 26.07 31.15 -17.71
CA ARG A 36 26.04 29.69 -17.88
C ARG A 36 26.04 28.97 -16.53
N THR A 37 26.98 29.31 -15.65
CA THR A 37 27.10 28.70 -14.31
C THR A 37 25.87 29.02 -13.47
N MET A 38 25.40 30.27 -13.49
CA MET A 38 24.22 30.71 -12.74
C MET A 38 22.95 29.99 -13.19
N LEU A 39 22.73 29.82 -14.51
CA LEU A 39 21.59 29.09 -15.04
C LEU A 39 21.65 27.60 -14.67
N ARG A 40 22.85 27.01 -14.70
CA ARG A 40 23.05 25.61 -14.33
C ARG A 40 22.76 25.36 -12.85
N GLU A 41 23.32 26.19 -11.97
CA GLU A 41 23.08 26.13 -10.53
C GLU A 41 21.61 26.45 -10.19
N GLY A 42 21.03 27.43 -10.89
CA GLY A 42 19.61 27.76 -10.78
C GLY A 42 18.72 26.59 -11.15
N ALA A 43 18.96 25.96 -12.30
CA ALA A 43 18.21 24.78 -12.75
C ALA A 43 18.32 23.62 -11.75
N LYS A 44 19.52 23.32 -11.24
CA LYS A 44 19.72 22.31 -10.18
C LYS A 44 18.93 22.64 -8.92
N SER A 45 19.03 23.87 -8.43
CA SER A 45 18.33 24.29 -7.20
C SER A 45 16.81 24.26 -7.38
N LEU A 46 16.30 24.60 -8.56
CA LEU A 46 14.87 24.50 -8.88
C LEU A 46 14.40 23.04 -8.88
N PHE A 47 15.21 22.11 -9.39
CA PHE A 47 14.93 20.68 -9.34
C PHE A 47 14.91 20.13 -7.91
N GLU A 48 15.95 20.41 -7.13
CA GLU A 48 16.06 19.95 -5.73
C GLU A 48 14.89 20.45 -4.86
N ARG A 49 14.25 21.56 -5.25
CA ARG A 49 13.10 22.15 -4.57
C ARG A 49 11.76 21.79 -5.22
N GLN A 50 11.76 20.93 -6.23
CA GLN A 50 10.57 20.52 -7.00
C GLN A 50 9.78 21.71 -7.59
N GLN A 51 10.47 22.80 -7.96
CA GLN A 51 9.87 24.02 -8.54
C GLN A 51 9.81 23.94 -10.07
N TYR A 52 9.07 22.95 -10.58
CA TYR A 52 8.99 22.65 -12.02
C TYR A 52 8.31 23.74 -12.84
N ASP A 53 7.42 24.53 -12.23
CA ASP A 53 6.78 25.71 -12.82
C ASP A 53 7.82 26.78 -13.21
N LYS A 54 8.76 27.06 -12.30
CA LYS A 54 9.87 28.00 -12.53
C LYS A 54 10.86 27.43 -13.51
N LEU A 55 11.05 26.12 -13.52
CA LEU A 55 11.89 25.44 -14.51
C LEU A 55 11.32 25.55 -15.94
N GLY A 56 10.00 25.38 -16.09
CA GLY A 56 9.31 25.65 -17.36
C GLY A 56 9.45 27.12 -17.79
N THR A 57 9.33 28.06 -16.84
CA THR A 57 9.56 29.49 -17.11
C THR A 57 11.01 29.78 -17.52
N LEU A 58 11.98 29.10 -16.90
CA LEU A 58 13.39 29.20 -17.26
C LEU A 58 13.60 28.72 -18.70
N LEU A 59 13.11 27.52 -19.04
CA LEU A 59 13.19 26.95 -20.38
C LEU A 59 12.57 27.84 -21.45
N PHE A 60 11.42 28.47 -21.16
CA PHE A 60 10.78 29.42 -22.07
C PHE A 60 11.63 30.67 -22.33
N ARG A 61 12.37 31.14 -21.33
CA ARG A 61 13.22 32.35 -21.42
C ARG A 61 14.64 32.08 -21.92
N LEU A 62 15.03 30.82 -22.09
CA LEU A 62 16.36 30.47 -22.57
C LEU A 62 16.63 31.01 -23.98
N ASP A 63 15.61 31.13 -24.82
CA ASP A 63 15.73 31.68 -26.18
C ASP A 63 16.10 33.18 -26.18
N ASP A 64 15.81 33.92 -25.10
CA ASP A 64 16.19 35.33 -24.95
C ASP A 64 17.71 35.52 -24.83
N LEU A 65 18.46 34.45 -24.50
CA LEU A 65 19.93 34.47 -24.42
C LEU A 65 20.60 34.79 -25.75
N LYS A 66 19.90 34.56 -26.88
CA LYS A 66 20.38 34.93 -28.21
C LYS A 66 20.74 36.41 -28.31
N MET A 67 20.08 37.29 -27.53
CA MET A 67 20.39 38.73 -27.52
C MET A 67 21.75 39.05 -26.90
N LEU A 68 22.37 38.10 -26.18
CA LEU A 68 23.64 38.28 -25.46
C LEU A 68 24.86 37.75 -26.23
N ASP A 69 24.65 37.00 -27.31
CA ASP A 69 25.71 36.30 -28.05
C ASP A 69 26.79 37.22 -28.58
N ASP A 70 26.39 38.37 -29.13
CA ASP A 70 27.28 39.35 -29.76
C ASP A 70 27.83 40.39 -28.76
N LEU A 71 27.36 40.36 -27.51
CA LEU A 71 27.77 41.32 -26.48
C LEU A 71 29.11 40.95 -25.83
N VAL A 72 29.54 39.69 -25.92
CA VAL A 72 30.73 39.13 -25.25
C VAL A 72 31.79 38.70 -26.26
N VAL A 73 33.08 38.78 -25.87
CA VAL A 73 34.19 38.18 -26.64
C VAL A 73 34.95 37.14 -25.79
N PRO A 74 35.12 35.90 -26.27
CA PRO A 74 34.47 35.31 -27.45
C PRO A 74 32.94 35.19 -27.25
N SER A 75 32.21 35.00 -28.35
CA SER A 75 30.74 34.89 -28.35
C SER A 75 30.27 33.83 -27.35
N LEU A 76 29.17 34.12 -26.66
CA LEU A 76 28.62 33.29 -25.58
C LEU A 76 28.22 31.88 -26.05
N ASN A 77 27.89 31.73 -27.34
CA ASN A 77 27.34 30.50 -27.93
C ASN A 77 26.09 30.04 -27.16
N HIS A 78 25.01 30.83 -27.22
CA HIS A 78 23.76 30.57 -26.49
C HIS A 78 23.23 29.16 -26.77
N THR A 79 23.30 28.65 -27.99
CA THR A 79 22.81 27.32 -28.36
C THR A 79 23.42 26.23 -27.47
N ASN A 80 24.74 26.30 -27.25
CA ASN A 80 25.43 25.35 -26.38
C ASN A 80 24.98 25.47 -24.91
N ILE A 81 24.69 26.68 -24.43
CA ILE A 81 24.14 26.88 -23.07
C ILE A 81 22.73 26.29 -22.97
N ILE A 82 21.88 26.53 -23.98
CA ILE A 82 20.51 26.00 -24.02
C ILE A 82 20.55 24.47 -24.00
N ASP A 83 21.37 23.87 -24.86
CA ASP A 83 21.49 22.41 -24.97
C ASP A 83 21.99 21.80 -23.66
N GLU A 84 23.00 22.40 -23.00
CA GLU A 84 23.49 21.91 -21.71
C GLU A 84 22.43 21.97 -20.59
N ILE A 85 21.60 23.02 -20.55
CA ILE A 85 20.52 23.13 -19.58
C ILE A 85 19.42 22.10 -19.89
N LYS A 86 19.07 21.93 -21.17
CA LYS A 86 18.13 20.88 -21.60
C LYS A 86 18.63 19.49 -21.24
N GLU A 87 19.90 19.18 -21.51
CA GLU A 87 20.54 17.90 -21.17
C GLU A 87 20.54 17.65 -19.66
N LEU A 88 20.84 18.67 -18.85
CA LEU A 88 20.77 18.59 -17.40
C LEU A 88 19.37 18.21 -16.94
N ILE A 89 18.36 18.92 -17.43
CA ILE A 89 16.95 18.69 -17.09
C ILE A 89 16.50 17.30 -17.54
N GLN A 90 16.87 16.90 -18.76
CA GLN A 90 16.61 15.58 -19.30
C GLN A 90 17.27 14.49 -18.44
N GLY A 91 18.47 14.73 -17.92
CA GLY A 91 19.16 13.84 -16.99
C GLY A 91 18.37 13.58 -15.71
N TYR A 92 17.79 14.63 -15.11
CA TYR A 92 16.93 14.48 -13.93
C TYR A 92 15.64 13.71 -14.22
N VAL A 93 14.97 14.00 -15.35
CA VAL A 93 13.77 13.25 -15.75
C VAL A 93 14.09 11.76 -15.97
N LYS A 94 15.23 11.46 -16.60
CA LYS A 94 15.70 10.08 -16.79
C LYS A 94 16.02 9.40 -15.46
N GLN A 95 16.68 10.10 -14.54
CA GLN A 95 17.00 9.58 -13.21
C GLN A 95 15.73 9.23 -12.43
N ALA A 96 14.75 10.14 -12.36
CA ALA A 96 13.49 9.90 -11.69
C ALA A 96 12.74 8.67 -12.24
N ARG A 97 12.82 8.41 -13.55
CA ARG A 97 12.26 7.18 -14.15
C ARG A 97 13.00 5.92 -13.71
N VAL A 98 14.33 5.97 -13.67
CA VAL A 98 15.15 4.86 -13.16
C VAL A 98 14.83 4.59 -11.69
N ASP A 99 14.65 5.65 -10.90
CA ASP A 99 14.33 5.53 -9.47
C ASP A 99 12.93 4.94 -9.26
N VAL A 100 11.94 5.27 -10.11
CA VAL A 100 10.63 4.60 -10.12
C VAL A 100 10.77 3.09 -10.34
N ASP A 101 11.52 2.67 -11.36
CA ASP A 101 11.73 1.25 -11.65
C ASP A 101 12.52 0.53 -10.54
N SER A 102 13.52 1.20 -9.97
CA SER A 102 14.33 0.69 -8.87
C SER A 102 13.48 0.51 -7.61
N ASN A 103 12.72 1.53 -7.22
CA ASN A 103 11.90 1.52 -6.01
C ASN A 103 10.75 0.50 -6.11
N TRP A 104 10.18 0.31 -7.31
CA TRP A 104 9.25 -0.79 -7.54
C TRP A 104 9.91 -2.15 -7.30
N SER A 105 11.11 -2.34 -7.84
CA SER A 105 11.84 -3.62 -7.73
C SER A 105 12.28 -3.92 -6.29
N SER A 106 12.58 -2.89 -5.50
CA SER A 106 12.94 -3.01 -4.08
C SER A 106 11.74 -3.00 -3.14
N ARG A 107 10.50 -2.89 -3.65
CA ARG A 107 9.26 -2.77 -2.85
C ARG A 107 9.24 -1.58 -1.90
N ASP A 108 9.94 -0.50 -2.26
CA ASP A 108 9.87 0.77 -1.54
C ASP A 108 8.71 1.62 -2.09
N TYR A 109 7.50 1.28 -1.66
CA TYR A 109 6.27 1.89 -2.19
C TYR A 109 6.15 3.37 -1.83
N ARG A 110 6.70 3.80 -0.69
CA ARG A 110 6.68 5.21 -0.28
C ARG A 110 7.55 6.05 -1.20
N ALA A 111 8.81 5.67 -1.40
CA ALA A 111 9.71 6.39 -2.30
C ALA A 111 9.23 6.30 -3.76
N LEU A 112 8.60 5.19 -4.15
CA LEU A 112 7.95 5.06 -5.45
C LEU A 112 6.81 6.08 -5.63
N ASN A 113 5.94 6.26 -4.64
CA ASN A 113 4.83 7.21 -4.70
C ASN A 113 5.32 8.66 -4.83
N GLU A 114 6.39 9.00 -4.11
CA GLU A 114 7.05 10.31 -4.21
C GLU A 114 7.59 10.54 -5.63
N ASN A 115 8.33 9.58 -6.18
CA ASN A 115 8.88 9.68 -7.54
C ASN A 115 7.79 9.72 -8.63
N ILE A 116 6.68 8.98 -8.47
CA ILE A 116 5.53 9.06 -9.38
C ILE A 116 4.90 10.45 -9.31
N SER A 117 4.77 11.03 -8.11
CA SER A 117 4.23 12.37 -7.92
C SER A 117 5.13 13.43 -8.55
N ASP A 118 6.44 13.29 -8.40
CA ASP A 118 7.44 14.15 -9.05
C ASP A 118 7.34 14.06 -10.58
N LEU A 119 7.29 12.85 -11.14
CA LEU A 119 7.15 12.69 -12.59
C LEU A 119 5.84 13.24 -13.15
N LYS A 120 4.73 13.20 -12.39
CA LYS A 120 3.45 13.83 -12.73
C LYS A 120 3.56 15.35 -12.82
N GLU A 121 4.18 15.98 -11.83
CA GLU A 121 4.39 17.44 -11.83
C GLU A 121 5.40 17.86 -12.90
N MET A 122 6.46 17.06 -13.13
CA MET A 122 7.36 17.27 -14.27
C MET A 122 6.61 17.21 -15.60
N GLU A 123 5.74 16.21 -15.83
CA GLU A 123 4.96 16.11 -17.07
C GLU A 123 4.10 17.36 -17.28
N LYS A 124 3.38 17.79 -16.26
CA LYS A 124 2.49 18.97 -16.32
C LYS A 124 3.21 20.23 -16.80
N HIS A 125 4.46 20.43 -16.39
CA HIS A 125 5.23 21.64 -16.69
C HIS A 125 6.21 21.49 -17.86
N LEU A 126 6.68 20.27 -18.16
CA LEU A 126 7.73 20.01 -19.15
C LEU A 126 7.21 19.32 -20.41
N LYS A 127 5.95 18.85 -20.47
CA LYS A 127 5.37 18.21 -21.68
C LYS A 127 5.43 19.06 -22.95
N ALA A 128 5.53 20.39 -22.82
CA ALA A 128 5.69 21.30 -23.95
C ALA A 128 7.07 21.19 -24.62
N TYR A 129 8.02 20.47 -24.00
CA TYR A 129 9.39 20.28 -24.46
C TYR A 129 9.67 18.78 -24.71
N PRO A 130 9.27 18.23 -25.88
CA PRO A 130 9.42 16.80 -26.18
C PRO A 130 10.87 16.28 -26.12
N ASP A 131 11.85 17.14 -26.41
CA ASP A 131 13.28 16.81 -26.35
C ASP A 131 13.72 16.49 -24.91
N ILE A 132 13.05 17.08 -23.91
CA ILE A 132 13.32 16.91 -22.49
C ILE A 132 12.42 15.81 -21.91
N TYR A 133 11.14 15.84 -22.27
CA TYR A 133 10.11 14.94 -21.75
C TYR A 133 9.41 14.22 -22.91
N SER A 134 9.99 13.10 -23.34
CA SER A 134 9.63 12.43 -24.58
C SER A 134 8.41 11.51 -24.52
N SER A 135 8.03 11.03 -23.33
CA SER A 135 6.87 10.16 -23.11
C SER A 135 6.22 10.47 -21.78
N SER A 136 4.92 10.16 -21.60
CA SER A 136 4.25 10.34 -20.29
C SER A 136 4.94 9.54 -19.18
N TRP A 137 4.80 9.97 -17.93
CA TRP A 137 5.36 9.21 -16.79
C TRP A 137 4.73 7.81 -16.70
N ASN A 138 3.48 7.67 -17.15
CA ASN A 138 2.73 6.41 -17.07
C ASN A 138 3.20 5.35 -18.08
N SER A 139 4.07 5.71 -19.04
CA SER A 139 4.52 4.77 -20.06
C SER A 139 5.42 3.70 -19.44
N GLY A 140 4.88 2.49 -19.27
CA GLY A 140 5.62 1.31 -18.79
C GLY A 140 5.30 0.93 -17.35
N ILE A 141 5.58 1.81 -16.37
CA ILE A 141 5.41 1.47 -14.94
C ILE A 141 3.96 1.15 -14.60
N VAL A 142 2.99 1.90 -15.13
CA VAL A 142 1.57 1.65 -14.87
C VAL A 142 1.19 0.25 -15.33
N LEU A 143 1.50 -0.09 -16.58
CA LEU A 143 1.24 -1.44 -17.12
C LEU A 143 1.95 -2.54 -16.32
N LYS A 144 3.17 -2.28 -15.84
CA LYS A 144 3.94 -3.24 -15.03
C LYS A 144 3.27 -3.49 -13.67
N VAL A 145 2.85 -2.43 -12.99
CA VAL A 145 2.18 -2.50 -11.69
C VAL A 145 0.80 -3.15 -11.84
N GLU A 146 -0.01 -2.68 -12.80
CA GLU A 146 -1.35 -3.23 -13.09
C GLU A 146 -1.27 -4.73 -13.41
N LYS A 147 -0.35 -5.12 -14.29
CA LYS A 147 -0.14 -6.53 -14.63
C LYS A 147 0.28 -7.36 -13.42
N GLU A 148 1.14 -6.83 -12.55
CA GLU A 148 1.54 -7.56 -11.35
C GLU A 148 0.38 -7.74 -10.36
N ILE A 149 -0.47 -6.70 -10.19
CA ILE A 149 -1.70 -6.79 -9.39
C ILE A 149 -2.60 -7.89 -9.96
N GLU A 150 -2.82 -7.91 -11.27
CA GLU A 150 -3.62 -8.95 -11.94
C GLU A 150 -3.00 -10.35 -11.76
N GLU A 151 -1.67 -10.49 -11.91
CA GLU A 151 -0.94 -11.74 -11.70
C GLU A 151 -1.06 -12.23 -10.25
N LEU A 152 -1.02 -11.33 -9.26
CA LEU A 152 -1.26 -11.65 -7.85
C LEU A 152 -2.70 -12.11 -7.61
N GLY A 153 -3.68 -11.43 -8.21
CA GLY A 153 -5.09 -11.83 -8.13
C GLY A 153 -5.34 -13.21 -8.72
N LEU A 154 -4.83 -13.47 -9.94
CA LEU A 154 -4.91 -14.78 -10.59
C LEU A 154 -4.22 -15.88 -9.77
N ARG A 155 -3.06 -15.56 -9.18
CA ARG A 155 -2.35 -16.48 -8.29
C ARG A 155 -3.16 -16.79 -7.03
N ALA A 156 -3.76 -15.78 -6.40
CA ALA A 156 -4.62 -15.97 -5.25
C ALA A 156 -5.83 -16.87 -5.59
N CYS A 157 -6.49 -16.64 -6.73
CA CYS A 157 -7.57 -17.49 -7.23
C CYS A 157 -7.11 -18.94 -7.49
N SER A 158 -5.86 -19.15 -7.93
CA SER A 158 -5.34 -20.51 -8.17
C SER A 158 -5.29 -21.37 -6.90
N TYR A 159 -5.17 -20.75 -5.72
CA TYR A 159 -5.20 -21.44 -4.42
C TYR A 159 -6.62 -21.84 -3.98
N LEU A 160 -7.67 -21.34 -4.64
CA LEU A 160 -9.07 -21.58 -4.26
C LEU A 160 -9.72 -22.77 -4.99
N SER A 161 -8.93 -23.60 -5.70
CA SER A 161 -9.45 -24.73 -6.49
C SER A 161 -10.32 -25.73 -5.71
N SER A 162 -10.07 -25.89 -4.41
CA SER A 162 -10.86 -26.71 -3.50
C SER A 162 -10.65 -26.26 -2.06
N HIS A 163 -11.56 -26.63 -1.15
CA HIS A 163 -11.42 -26.31 0.28
C HIS A 163 -10.11 -26.83 0.90
N ILE A 164 -9.64 -28.01 0.48
CA ILE A 164 -8.38 -28.59 0.96
C ILE A 164 -7.21 -27.75 0.48
N SER A 165 -7.16 -27.45 -0.82
CA SER A 165 -6.11 -26.63 -1.42
C SER A 165 -6.05 -25.23 -0.81
N ALA A 166 -7.22 -24.60 -0.57
CA ALA A 166 -7.32 -23.30 0.06
C ALA A 166 -6.77 -23.29 1.49
N LYS A 167 -7.02 -24.36 2.26
CA LYS A 167 -6.47 -24.50 3.62
C LYS A 167 -4.97 -24.75 3.62
N GLU A 168 -4.47 -25.61 2.73
CA GLU A 168 -3.03 -25.89 2.61
C GLU A 168 -2.23 -24.68 2.12
N ASN A 169 -2.83 -23.83 1.28
CA ASN A 169 -2.17 -22.66 0.69
C ASN A 169 -2.58 -21.34 1.36
N ARG A 170 -3.15 -21.39 2.55
CA ARG A 170 -3.67 -20.20 3.26
C ARG A 170 -2.62 -19.10 3.41
N ASP A 171 -1.38 -19.46 3.76
CA ASP A 171 -0.30 -18.48 3.94
C ASP A 171 0.13 -17.84 2.61
N ASN A 172 0.12 -18.61 1.52
CA ASN A 172 0.42 -18.08 0.19
C ASN A 172 -0.70 -17.17 -0.31
N PHE A 173 -1.96 -17.53 -0.04
CA PHE A 173 -3.12 -16.68 -0.30
C PHE A 173 -3.02 -15.37 0.49
N ARG A 174 -2.69 -15.45 1.79
CA ARG A 174 -2.45 -14.28 2.65
C ARG A 174 -1.37 -13.37 2.09
N ARG A 175 -0.21 -13.92 1.71
CA ARG A 175 0.89 -13.13 1.12
C ARG A 175 0.46 -12.37 -0.13
N CYS A 176 -0.32 -13.00 -1.02
CA CYS A 176 -0.85 -12.29 -2.20
C CYS A 176 -1.74 -11.11 -1.79
N PHE A 177 -2.56 -11.28 -0.76
CA PHE A 177 -3.40 -10.20 -0.22
C PHE A 177 -2.59 -9.09 0.44
N LEU A 178 -1.51 -9.42 1.18
CA LEU A 178 -0.62 -8.43 1.76
C LEU A 178 0.15 -7.67 0.68
N ASP A 179 0.68 -8.35 -0.33
CA ASP A 179 1.38 -7.72 -1.45
C ASP A 179 0.47 -6.73 -2.20
N MET A 180 -0.78 -7.12 -2.48
CA MET A 180 -1.79 -6.21 -3.03
C MET A 180 -2.17 -5.12 -2.02
N GLY A 181 -2.27 -5.43 -0.73
CA GLY A 181 -2.57 -4.49 0.34
C GLY A 181 -1.55 -3.36 0.46
N HIS A 182 -0.27 -3.67 0.34
CA HIS A 182 0.79 -2.65 0.32
C HIS A 182 0.59 -1.66 -0.83
N VAL A 183 0.25 -2.16 -2.02
CA VAL A 183 -0.08 -1.31 -3.18
C VAL A 183 -1.34 -0.48 -2.90
N LEU A 184 -2.38 -1.08 -2.33
CA LEU A 184 -3.65 -0.41 -1.99
C LEU A 184 -3.45 0.77 -1.03
N VAL A 185 -2.55 0.61 -0.05
CA VAL A 185 -2.31 1.60 1.02
C VAL A 185 -1.31 2.66 0.59
N GLU A 186 -0.17 2.25 0.02
CA GLU A 186 0.97 3.15 -0.23
C GLU A 186 0.95 3.78 -1.64
N LEU A 187 0.18 3.23 -2.59
CA LEU A 187 0.09 3.74 -3.96
C LEU A 187 -1.34 4.17 -4.35
N PRO A 188 -1.80 5.37 -3.95
CA PRO A 188 -3.16 5.85 -4.19
C PRO A 188 -3.60 5.81 -5.66
N PHE A 189 -2.66 5.96 -6.60
CA PHE A 189 -2.95 5.93 -8.03
C PHE A 189 -3.47 4.57 -8.51
N PHE A 190 -3.06 3.47 -7.88
CA PHE A 190 -3.47 2.11 -8.24
C PHE A 190 -4.58 1.56 -7.34
N LYS A 191 -5.07 2.37 -6.38
CA LYS A 191 -6.04 1.93 -5.37
C LYS A 191 -7.27 1.25 -5.98
N ASP A 192 -7.86 1.86 -7.01
CA ASP A 192 -9.12 1.38 -7.59
C ASP A 192 -8.95 0.04 -8.30
N ILE A 193 -7.89 -0.15 -9.09
CA ILE A 193 -7.61 -1.42 -9.76
C ILE A 193 -7.27 -2.51 -8.74
N THR A 194 -6.42 -2.21 -7.75
CA THR A 194 -6.08 -3.15 -6.68
C THR A 194 -7.33 -3.57 -5.92
N LYS A 195 -8.20 -2.62 -5.58
CA LYS A 195 -9.47 -2.91 -4.89
C LYS A 195 -10.38 -3.78 -5.75
N SER A 196 -10.49 -3.50 -7.04
CA SER A 196 -11.28 -4.33 -7.97
C SER A 196 -10.77 -5.77 -7.99
N VAL A 197 -9.46 -5.97 -8.21
CA VAL A 197 -8.87 -7.32 -8.28
C VAL A 197 -9.02 -8.06 -6.96
N MET A 198 -8.78 -7.41 -5.82
CA MET A 198 -8.99 -8.03 -4.51
C MET A 198 -10.46 -8.38 -4.28
N CYS A 199 -11.41 -7.53 -4.68
CA CYS A 199 -12.84 -7.85 -4.65
C CYS A 199 -13.15 -9.09 -5.49
N ASP A 200 -12.66 -9.17 -6.73
CA ASP A 200 -12.90 -10.32 -7.61
C ASP A 200 -12.37 -11.63 -7.00
N VAL A 201 -11.22 -11.59 -6.33
CA VAL A 201 -10.68 -12.76 -5.62
C VAL A 201 -11.56 -13.15 -4.43
N LEU A 202 -12.04 -12.18 -3.64
CA LEU A 202 -12.94 -12.44 -2.52
C LEU A 202 -14.29 -12.98 -2.99
N GLU A 203 -14.85 -12.43 -4.07
CA GLU A 203 -16.08 -12.93 -4.70
C GLU A 203 -15.90 -14.35 -5.25
N SER A 204 -14.71 -14.67 -5.79
CA SER A 204 -14.38 -16.02 -6.23
C SER A 204 -14.43 -17.04 -5.09
N CYS A 205 -14.08 -16.67 -3.86
CA CYS A 205 -14.29 -17.54 -2.70
C CYS A 205 -15.76 -17.88 -2.50
N LEU A 206 -16.66 -16.89 -2.66
CA LEU A 206 -18.09 -17.01 -2.38
C LEU A 206 -18.86 -17.86 -3.39
N VAL A 207 -18.24 -18.22 -4.53
CA VAL A 207 -18.79 -19.20 -5.49
C VAL A 207 -18.92 -20.59 -4.85
N HIS A 208 -18.11 -20.88 -3.84
CA HIS A 208 -18.09 -22.16 -3.17
C HIS A 208 -18.89 -22.14 -1.85
N ASP A 209 -19.55 -23.26 -1.52
CA ASP A 209 -20.32 -23.40 -0.28
C ASP A 209 -19.50 -23.16 0.99
N TRP A 210 -18.19 -23.44 0.94
CA TRP A 210 -17.23 -23.23 2.04
C TRP A 210 -16.61 -21.83 2.07
N GLY A 211 -16.89 -20.99 1.07
CA GLY A 211 -16.25 -19.70 0.84
C GLY A 211 -16.42 -18.73 2.00
N TYR A 212 -17.64 -18.61 2.54
CA TYR A 212 -17.94 -17.73 3.67
C TYR A 212 -17.16 -18.11 4.92
N SER A 213 -17.11 -19.40 5.28
CA SER A 213 -16.31 -19.87 6.42
C SER A 213 -14.82 -19.62 6.22
N PHE A 214 -14.31 -19.83 5.00
CA PHE A 214 -12.91 -19.55 4.68
C PHE A 214 -12.59 -18.05 4.80
N LEU A 215 -13.40 -17.17 4.22
CA LEU A 215 -13.20 -15.72 4.30
C LEU A 215 -13.30 -15.20 5.73
N PHE A 216 -14.21 -15.76 6.52
CA PHE A 216 -14.36 -15.40 7.93
C PHE A 216 -13.11 -15.80 8.74
N GLU A 217 -12.65 -17.06 8.61
CA GLU A 217 -11.41 -17.52 9.23
C GLU A 217 -10.21 -16.69 8.77
N PHE A 218 -10.13 -16.38 7.47
CA PHE A 218 -9.06 -15.57 6.88
C PHE A 218 -9.04 -14.15 7.42
N GLY A 219 -10.19 -13.46 7.44
CA GLY A 219 -10.32 -12.11 7.97
C GLY A 219 -9.94 -12.03 9.45
N LEU A 220 -10.27 -13.06 10.24
CA LEU A 220 -9.84 -13.13 11.64
C LEU A 220 -8.32 -13.21 11.81
N CYS A 221 -7.65 -13.93 10.92
CA CYS A 221 -6.19 -13.99 10.93
C CYS A 221 -5.55 -12.67 10.51
N LEU A 222 -6.12 -11.99 9.52
CA LEU A 222 -5.66 -10.64 9.15
C LEU A 222 -5.85 -9.63 10.30
N GLN A 223 -6.98 -9.69 11.03
CA GLN A 223 -7.26 -8.76 12.10
C GLN A 223 -6.36 -8.95 13.33
N ARG A 224 -6.10 -10.21 13.72
CA ARG A 224 -5.27 -10.53 14.89
C ARG A 224 -3.79 -10.23 14.68
N GLY A 225 -3.33 -10.23 13.43
CA GLY A 225 -1.90 -10.17 13.09
C GLY A 225 -1.18 -11.48 13.48
N ASP A 226 0.00 -11.70 12.91
CA ASP A 226 0.91 -12.76 13.37
C ASP A 226 2.03 -12.15 14.21
N GLU A 227 2.46 -12.81 15.29
CA GLU A 227 3.61 -12.35 16.10
C GLU A 227 4.93 -12.32 15.29
N SER A 228 4.96 -13.01 14.15
CA SER A 228 6.11 -13.10 13.24
C SER A 228 6.13 -12.06 12.12
N GLU A 229 5.08 -11.24 11.98
CA GLU A 229 4.96 -10.27 10.90
C GLU A 229 5.53 -8.89 11.25
N SER A 230 5.91 -8.15 10.21
CA SER A 230 6.30 -6.75 10.42
C SER A 230 5.10 -5.93 10.89
N GLU A 231 5.34 -4.89 11.69
CA GLU A 231 4.28 -3.96 12.13
C GLU A 231 3.53 -3.36 10.93
N ILE A 232 4.24 -3.15 9.82
CA ILE A 232 3.67 -2.62 8.57
C ILE A 232 2.71 -3.64 7.95
N ASP A 233 3.08 -4.91 7.88
CA ASP A 233 2.20 -5.97 7.36
C ASP A 233 0.94 -6.12 8.22
N SER A 234 1.10 -6.05 9.55
CA SER A 234 -0.03 -6.09 10.48
C SER A 234 -0.99 -4.91 10.27
N GLN A 235 -0.45 -3.71 10.07
CA GLN A 235 -1.26 -2.52 9.76
C GLN A 235 -1.98 -2.67 8.43
N VAL A 236 -1.29 -3.15 7.39
CA VAL A 236 -1.89 -3.40 6.06
C VAL A 236 -2.99 -4.45 6.15
N ALA A 237 -2.77 -5.54 6.89
CA ALA A 237 -3.77 -6.59 7.10
C ALA A 237 -5.06 -6.05 7.72
N GLN A 238 -4.95 -5.23 8.77
CA GLN A 238 -6.11 -4.59 9.42
C GLN A 238 -6.82 -3.59 8.48
N LEU A 239 -6.07 -2.84 7.67
CA LEU A 239 -6.66 -1.95 6.66
C LEU A 239 -7.44 -2.72 5.60
N ILE A 240 -6.97 -3.91 5.18
CA ILE A 240 -7.72 -4.80 4.28
C ILE A 240 -9.03 -5.21 4.96
N VAL A 241 -9.00 -5.68 6.20
CA VAL A 241 -10.22 -6.10 6.91
C VAL A 241 -11.23 -4.95 7.02
N ALA A 242 -10.77 -3.72 7.24
CA ALA A 242 -11.62 -2.54 7.33
C ALA A 242 -12.20 -2.07 5.97
N GLU A 243 -11.45 -2.20 4.88
CA GLU A 243 -11.82 -1.65 3.56
C GLU A 243 -12.83 -2.53 2.80
N PHE A 244 -12.81 -3.85 3.00
CA PHE A 244 -13.63 -4.79 2.25
C PHE A 244 -14.86 -5.26 3.04
N SER A 245 -16.05 -5.06 2.47
CA SER A 245 -17.33 -5.47 3.08
C SER A 245 -17.45 -6.98 3.34
N HIS A 246 -16.65 -7.80 2.64
CA HIS A 246 -16.53 -9.24 2.84
C HIS A 246 -16.13 -9.64 4.27
N PHE A 247 -15.56 -8.71 5.04
CA PHE A 247 -15.11 -8.95 6.42
C PHE A 247 -15.94 -8.20 7.48
N LYS A 248 -17.12 -7.67 7.12
CA LYS A 248 -17.96 -6.90 8.05
C LYS A 248 -18.31 -7.68 9.32
N GLU A 249 -18.57 -8.97 9.19
CA GLU A 249 -18.90 -9.89 10.27
C GLU A 249 -17.68 -10.15 11.17
N VAL A 250 -16.47 -10.17 10.61
CA VAL A 250 -15.21 -10.27 11.35
C VAL A 250 -15.04 -9.05 12.26
N LEU A 251 -15.22 -7.84 11.73
CA LEU A 251 -15.15 -6.60 12.51
C LEU A 251 -16.18 -6.58 13.63
N THR A 252 -17.41 -7.04 13.35
CA THR A 252 -18.48 -7.11 14.35
C THR A 252 -18.14 -8.09 15.47
N MET A 253 -17.58 -9.26 15.14
CA MET A 253 -17.19 -10.24 16.15
C MET A 253 -16.02 -9.76 17.00
N VAL A 254 -14.97 -9.23 16.38
CA VAL A 254 -13.78 -8.73 17.10
C VAL A 254 -14.16 -7.58 18.04
N TRP A 255 -15.01 -6.66 17.58
CA TRP A 255 -15.54 -5.60 18.44
C TRP A 255 -16.31 -6.16 19.64
N ASN A 256 -17.14 -7.19 19.44
CA ASN A 256 -17.86 -7.85 20.54
C ASN A 256 -16.90 -8.55 21.53
N GLU A 257 -15.85 -9.21 21.02
CA GLU A 257 -14.80 -9.82 21.85
C GLU A 257 -14.09 -8.76 22.71
N GLU A 258 -13.64 -7.66 22.10
CA GLU A 258 -12.87 -6.60 22.77
C GLU A 258 -13.70 -5.79 23.79
N THR A 259 -14.97 -5.53 23.50
CA THR A 259 -15.79 -4.61 24.32
C THR A 259 -16.59 -5.31 25.41
N SER A 260 -16.88 -6.60 25.25
CA SER A 260 -17.89 -7.26 26.08
C SER A 260 -17.35 -8.41 26.95
N GLN A 261 -16.13 -8.89 26.73
CA GLN A 261 -15.64 -10.09 27.40
C GLN A 261 -14.31 -9.87 28.13
N LYS A 262 -14.24 -10.34 29.38
CA LYS A 262 -12.95 -10.57 30.04
C LYS A 262 -12.27 -11.74 29.32
N PRO A 263 -10.93 -11.78 29.24
CA PRO A 263 -10.22 -12.93 28.71
C PRO A 263 -10.73 -14.24 29.31
N ALA A 264 -10.80 -15.28 28.48
CA ALA A 264 -11.31 -16.59 28.91
C ALA A 264 -10.47 -17.13 30.07
N GLU A 265 -9.16 -16.87 30.04
CA GLU A 265 -8.20 -17.20 31.09
C GLU A 265 -8.59 -16.55 32.42
N ASP A 266 -8.79 -15.24 32.44
CA ASP A 266 -9.21 -14.50 33.64
C ASP A 266 -10.53 -15.01 34.20
N THR A 267 -11.46 -15.32 33.29
CA THR A 267 -12.78 -15.85 33.64
C THR A 267 -12.64 -17.22 34.27
N VAL A 268 -11.93 -18.16 33.65
CA VAL A 268 -11.71 -19.53 34.17
C VAL A 268 -10.97 -19.52 35.51
N HIS A 269 -9.96 -18.66 35.67
CA HIS A 269 -9.22 -18.52 36.92
C HIS A 269 -10.12 -18.03 38.08
N SER A 270 -11.16 -17.25 37.77
CA SER A 270 -12.10 -16.74 38.76
C SER A 270 -13.20 -17.73 39.18
N ILE A 271 -13.37 -18.85 38.46
CA ILE A 271 -14.40 -19.85 38.78
C ILE A 271 -14.05 -20.58 40.09
N ARG A 272 -15.05 -20.71 40.96
CA ARG A 272 -14.96 -21.46 42.22
C ARG A 272 -16.02 -22.54 42.27
N GLY A 273 -15.60 -23.76 42.54
CA GLY A 273 -16.49 -24.91 42.66
C GLY A 273 -16.83 -25.15 44.13
N GLN A 274 -18.10 -25.39 44.43
CA GLN A 274 -18.54 -25.76 45.77
C GLN A 274 -19.51 -26.93 45.69
N TYR A 275 -19.37 -27.91 46.57
CA TYR A 275 -20.35 -28.98 46.74
C TYR A 275 -20.95 -28.91 48.14
N ARG A 276 -22.23 -29.27 48.23
CA ARG A 276 -22.96 -29.27 49.50
C ARG A 276 -23.14 -30.71 49.98
N LYS A 277 -22.67 -31.01 51.19
CA LYS A 277 -22.86 -32.32 51.83
C LYS A 277 -23.54 -32.12 53.19
N GLY A 278 -24.87 -32.01 53.18
CA GLY A 278 -25.64 -31.62 54.37
C GLY A 278 -25.58 -30.11 54.62
N GLU A 279 -25.19 -29.71 55.84
CA GLU A 279 -25.05 -28.30 56.23
C GLU A 279 -23.68 -27.69 55.90
N SER A 280 -22.68 -28.50 55.55
CA SER A 280 -21.34 -28.02 55.20
C SER A 280 -21.16 -27.83 53.69
N MET A 281 -20.40 -26.78 53.35
CA MET A 281 -19.93 -26.49 52.01
C MET A 281 -18.47 -26.95 51.89
N GLY A 282 -18.19 -27.81 50.93
CA GLY A 282 -16.83 -28.21 50.56
C GLY A 282 -16.40 -27.51 49.27
N GLU A 283 -15.11 -27.27 49.12
CA GLU A 283 -14.53 -26.75 47.88
C GLU A 283 -14.35 -27.88 46.86
N LEU A 284 -14.78 -27.64 45.62
CA LEU A 284 -14.62 -28.56 44.51
C LEU A 284 -13.41 -28.13 43.67
N GLN A 285 -12.48 -29.05 43.45
CA GLN A 285 -11.38 -28.86 42.52
C GLN A 285 -11.93 -28.70 41.10
N ILE A 286 -11.57 -27.60 40.45
CA ILE A 286 -11.93 -27.32 39.06
C ILE A 286 -10.69 -27.56 38.21
N ASP A 287 -10.85 -28.41 37.21
CA ASP A 287 -9.87 -28.57 36.14
C ASP A 287 -9.92 -27.35 35.22
N ARG A 288 -9.05 -26.37 35.48
CA ARG A 288 -8.99 -25.10 34.75
C ARG A 288 -8.40 -25.28 33.35
N ASP A 289 -7.38 -26.13 33.22
CA ASP A 289 -6.72 -26.39 31.93
C ASP A 289 -7.69 -27.11 30.98
N GLY A 290 -8.40 -28.13 31.48
CA GLY A 290 -9.44 -28.82 30.70
C GLY A 290 -10.62 -27.91 30.30
N LEU A 291 -10.98 -26.93 31.13
CA LEU A 291 -11.98 -25.91 30.78
C LEU A 291 -11.50 -24.96 29.68
N LEU A 292 -10.23 -24.54 29.72
CA LEU A 292 -9.65 -23.69 28.68
C LEU A 292 -9.55 -24.44 27.35
N GLU A 293 -9.10 -25.69 27.36
CA GLU A 293 -9.05 -26.55 26.17
C GLU A 293 -10.46 -26.78 25.58
N SER A 294 -11.45 -26.99 26.45
CA SER A 294 -12.86 -27.08 26.06
C SER A 294 -13.37 -25.78 25.44
N PHE A 295 -13.01 -24.62 26.00
CA PHE A 295 -13.38 -23.33 25.44
C PHE A 295 -12.75 -23.10 24.06
N GLN A 296 -11.47 -23.43 23.88
CA GLN A 296 -10.79 -23.34 22.58
C GLN A 296 -11.46 -24.24 21.53
N SER A 297 -11.87 -25.45 21.94
CA SER A 297 -12.60 -26.39 21.08
C SER A 297 -13.96 -25.83 20.66
N PHE A 298 -14.68 -25.19 21.59
CA PHE A 298 -15.94 -24.49 21.33
C PHE A 298 -15.72 -23.33 20.35
N GLU A 299 -14.76 -22.45 20.62
CA GLU A 299 -14.51 -21.25 19.83
C GLU A 299 -14.14 -21.61 18.37
N ALA A 300 -13.29 -22.62 18.19
CA ALA A 300 -12.90 -23.12 16.87
C ALA A 300 -14.12 -23.66 16.09
N GLN A 301 -14.97 -24.43 16.75
CA GLN A 301 -16.17 -25.00 16.12
C GLN A 301 -17.22 -23.92 15.84
N TYR A 302 -17.42 -22.97 16.75
CA TYR A 302 -18.35 -21.86 16.61
C TYR A 302 -17.99 -21.00 15.40
N LYS A 303 -16.72 -20.60 15.26
CA LYS A 303 -16.25 -19.79 14.12
C LYS A 303 -16.46 -20.50 12.79
N LYS A 304 -16.20 -21.81 12.74
CA LYS A 304 -16.43 -22.64 11.57
C LYS A 304 -17.91 -22.67 11.16
N LEU A 305 -18.80 -22.88 12.12
CA LEU A 305 -20.25 -22.93 11.89
C LEU A 305 -20.83 -21.57 11.56
N LEU A 306 -20.43 -20.51 12.27
CA LEU A 306 -20.89 -19.15 12.06
C LEU A 306 -20.70 -18.72 10.60
N GLY A 307 -19.56 -19.06 10.00
CA GLY A 307 -19.30 -18.84 8.58
C GLY A 307 -20.34 -19.46 7.64
N GLU A 308 -20.87 -20.64 7.96
CA GLU A 308 -21.95 -21.28 7.18
C GLU A 308 -23.30 -20.59 7.41
N TYR A 309 -23.55 -20.08 8.63
CA TYR A 309 -24.81 -19.41 9.02
C TYR A 309 -24.94 -17.98 8.49
N ILE A 310 -23.84 -17.24 8.35
CA ILE A 310 -23.86 -15.85 7.85
C ILE A 310 -24.05 -15.77 6.33
N ASN A 311 -23.91 -16.89 5.62
CA ASN A 311 -24.18 -16.94 4.18
C ASN A 311 -25.66 -16.54 3.92
N PRO A 312 -25.95 -15.49 3.14
CA PRO A 312 -27.31 -15.03 2.86
C PRO A 312 -28.21 -16.09 2.20
N ASN A 313 -27.59 -17.06 1.51
CA ASN A 313 -28.27 -18.16 0.82
C ASN A 313 -28.20 -19.48 1.61
N ALA A 314 -27.81 -19.43 2.88
CA ALA A 314 -27.71 -20.62 3.72
C ALA A 314 -29.02 -21.41 3.72
N ASP A 315 -28.94 -22.71 3.44
CA ASP A 315 -30.05 -23.62 3.68
C ASP A 315 -30.19 -23.85 5.18
N VAL A 316 -30.99 -22.98 5.81
CA VAL A 316 -31.29 -23.02 7.24
C VAL A 316 -31.80 -24.39 7.67
N LYS A 317 -32.53 -25.12 6.81
CA LYS A 317 -33.01 -26.48 7.15
C LYS A 317 -31.85 -27.48 7.18
N ALA A 318 -30.93 -27.41 6.23
CA ALA A 318 -29.73 -28.25 6.22
C ALA A 318 -28.82 -27.97 7.43
N LEU A 319 -28.67 -26.69 7.79
CA LEU A 319 -27.93 -26.29 8.99
C LEU A 319 -28.60 -26.80 10.28
N ILE A 320 -29.93 -26.64 10.40
CA ILE A 320 -30.70 -27.22 11.50
C ILE A 320 -30.53 -28.75 11.55
N GLN A 321 -30.51 -29.43 10.41
CA GLN A 321 -30.30 -30.88 10.35
C GLN A 321 -28.88 -31.27 10.75
N LYS A 322 -27.84 -30.51 10.37
CA LYS A 322 -26.47 -30.72 10.85
C LYS A 322 -26.39 -30.56 12.37
N THR A 323 -26.94 -29.47 12.91
CA THR A 323 -26.99 -29.22 14.36
C THR A 323 -27.77 -30.32 15.07
N ALA A 324 -28.93 -30.72 14.53
CA ALA A 324 -29.72 -31.82 15.06
C ALA A 324 -28.98 -33.16 14.98
N ALA A 325 -28.19 -33.41 13.93
CA ALA A 325 -27.38 -34.63 13.81
C ALA A 325 -26.25 -34.67 14.84
N ILE A 326 -25.60 -33.53 15.10
CA ILE A 326 -24.61 -33.39 16.19
C ILE A 326 -25.28 -33.66 17.54
N ALA A 327 -26.42 -33.00 17.82
CA ALA A 327 -27.18 -33.22 19.05
C ALA A 327 -27.70 -34.68 19.19
N ASN A 328 -28.11 -35.31 18.10
CA ASN A 328 -28.62 -36.69 18.09
C ASN A 328 -27.52 -37.74 18.30
N LYS A 329 -26.26 -37.45 17.93
CA LYS A 329 -25.12 -38.30 18.30
C LYS A 329 -24.88 -38.33 19.82
N LEU A 330 -25.46 -37.38 20.53
CA LEU A 330 -25.18 -37.07 21.93
C LEU A 330 -26.37 -37.42 22.84
N LYS A 331 -27.19 -38.40 22.44
CA LYS A 331 -28.37 -38.88 23.17
C LYS A 331 -28.13 -38.84 24.69
N PRO A 332 -29.10 -38.35 25.48
CA PRO A 332 -28.89 -38.05 26.88
C PRO A 332 -28.35 -39.26 27.63
N LEU A 333 -27.21 -39.08 28.30
CA LEU A 333 -26.74 -40.04 29.28
C LEU A 333 -27.74 -40.10 30.43
N SER A 334 -28.00 -41.31 30.95
CA SER A 334 -28.78 -41.47 32.17
C SER A 334 -28.20 -40.60 33.27
N CYS A 335 -29.05 -39.85 33.97
CA CYS A 335 -28.65 -38.93 35.05
C CYS A 335 -27.83 -39.61 36.17
N ASP A 336 -27.91 -40.94 36.25
CA ASP A 336 -27.38 -41.74 37.36
C ASP A 336 -25.89 -42.10 37.24
N SER A 337 -25.27 -41.92 36.06
CA SER A 337 -23.88 -42.32 35.80
C SER A 337 -22.87 -41.16 35.76
N GLY A 338 -23.35 -39.91 35.85
CA GLY A 338 -22.53 -38.73 35.60
C GLY A 338 -22.12 -38.61 34.12
N TRP A 339 -21.45 -37.51 33.78
CA TRP A 339 -20.93 -37.28 32.43
C TRP A 339 -19.53 -37.86 32.36
N ASN A 340 -19.34 -38.88 31.52
CA ASN A 340 -18.02 -39.45 31.29
C ASN A 340 -17.16 -38.50 30.44
N GLU A 341 -15.85 -38.74 30.37
CA GLU A 341 -14.91 -37.88 29.63
C GLU A 341 -15.26 -37.76 28.14
N GLU A 342 -15.80 -38.83 27.55
CA GLU A 342 -16.27 -38.81 26.15
C GLU A 342 -17.38 -37.77 25.96
N VAL A 343 -18.38 -37.73 26.84
CA VAL A 343 -19.47 -36.75 26.75
C VAL A 343 -19.01 -35.35 27.13
N LYS A 344 -18.10 -35.20 28.10
CA LYS A 344 -17.49 -33.90 28.41
C LYS A 344 -16.76 -33.31 27.20
N GLY A 345 -15.98 -34.12 26.48
CA GLY A 345 -15.29 -33.70 25.27
C GLY A 345 -16.21 -33.30 24.11
N GLN A 346 -17.49 -33.71 24.14
CA GLN A 346 -18.47 -33.34 23.11
C GLN A 346 -19.22 -32.05 23.42
N ILE A 347 -19.27 -31.60 24.68
CA ILE A 347 -20.01 -30.39 25.10
C ILE A 347 -19.61 -29.15 24.27
N PRO A 348 -18.32 -28.87 24.03
CA PRO A 348 -17.93 -27.68 23.28
C PRO A 348 -18.56 -27.61 21.89
N TYR A 349 -18.70 -28.77 21.23
CA TYR A 349 -19.31 -28.89 19.90
C TYR A 349 -20.83 -28.77 19.91
N ILE A 350 -21.49 -28.96 21.06
CA ILE A 350 -22.95 -28.74 21.22
C ILE A 350 -23.23 -27.27 21.45
N LEU A 351 -22.40 -26.62 22.27
CA LEU A 351 -22.57 -25.22 22.62
C LEU A 351 -22.28 -24.30 21.42
N ALA A 352 -21.32 -24.69 20.58
CA ALA A 352 -20.96 -24.04 19.32
C ALA A 352 -22.04 -24.23 18.26
#